data_AF-A0A427YPU8-F1
#
_entry.id   AF-A0A427YPU8-F1
#
_cell.length_a   1.000
_cell.length_b   1.000
_cell.length_c   1.000
_cell.angle_alpha   90.00
_cell.angle_beta   90.00
_cell.angle_gamma   90.00
#
_symmetry.space_group_name_H-M   'P 1'
#
loop_
_entity.id
_entity.type
_entity.pdbx_description
1 polymer ?
#
loop_
_entity_poly.entity_id
_entity_poly.type
_entity_poly.pdbx_seq_one_letter_code
_entity_poly.pdbx_strand_id
1 'polypeptide(L)'
;MSAQPVFPSPAAPPSHLRPSLFELLAQEQLRDLLHPVVRYVLSYLTQHYPRYFLRLLNHHEEFFAFLLLLVERHHLKKHNASLSEHFYQLRLVPSRRLPTPRLSALEPPARRSITRRQRWSLLLFLVGLPYARARAQDYYERLGGRRDDDGASDEPAGEAVTKTQRAFKLLYPYGNLALDLTFLSYDVAYMFEKTSAYRPWHRWLGLRVERRGSDDPLIGLYILVSLTSQPDADTSVWSKLPPLLPPLLLLLKLSQWWYSPASPRTLTSTTSSTSSSAIHAQILPPRPLPILPSSGVLPPTPPATPPRTPPLGGREAATANTSSAQGQGRALS
;
A
#
# COMPACT_ATOMS: atom_id res chain seq x y z
N MET A 1 -48.97 -18.95 -12.90
CA MET A 1 -49.38 -17.68 -12.28
C MET A 1 -48.36 -17.30 -11.22
N SER A 2 -47.35 -16.52 -11.60
CA SER A 2 -46.31 -16.02 -10.70
C SER A 2 -46.88 -14.91 -9.83
N ALA A 3 -46.93 -15.13 -8.52
CA ALA A 3 -47.40 -14.16 -7.54
C ALA A 3 -46.54 -12.88 -7.59
N GLN A 4 -47.11 -11.77 -8.07
CA GLN A 4 -46.50 -10.47 -7.91
C GLN A 4 -46.63 -10.04 -6.44
N PRO A 5 -45.54 -9.61 -5.78
CA PRO A 5 -45.63 -9.04 -4.45
C PRO A 5 -46.45 -7.73 -4.51
N VAL A 6 -47.54 -7.70 -3.74
CA VAL A 6 -48.53 -6.60 -3.66
C VAL A 6 -47.95 -5.31 -3.04
N PHE A 7 -46.73 -5.35 -2.51
CA PHE A 7 -46.05 -4.19 -1.98
C PHE A 7 -44.87 -3.82 -2.86
N PRO A 8 -44.73 -2.55 -3.29
CA PRO A 8 -43.46 -2.08 -3.84
C PRO A 8 -42.38 -2.36 -2.81
N SER A 9 -41.33 -3.09 -3.21
CA SER A 9 -40.13 -3.23 -2.39
C SER A 9 -39.71 -1.82 -1.96
N PRO A 10 -39.46 -1.55 -0.67
CA PRO A 10 -39.17 -0.22 -0.20
C PRO A 10 -38.06 0.36 -1.06
N ALA A 11 -38.36 1.46 -1.75
CA ALA A 11 -37.38 2.22 -2.51
C ALA A 11 -36.16 2.44 -1.61
N ALA A 12 -34.98 2.27 -2.20
CA ALA A 12 -33.72 2.46 -1.49
C ALA A 12 -33.76 3.77 -0.68
N PRO A 13 -33.21 3.79 0.54
CA PRO A 13 -33.19 4.99 1.37
C PRO A 13 -32.63 6.18 0.58
N PRO A 14 -33.07 7.41 0.86
CA PRO A 14 -32.72 8.59 0.07
C PRO A 14 -31.21 8.68 -0.15
N SER A 15 -30.81 8.83 -1.41
CA SER A 15 -29.42 8.80 -1.91
C SER A 15 -28.48 9.77 -1.18
N HIS A 16 -29.03 10.82 -0.55
CA HIS A 16 -28.27 11.84 0.18
C HIS A 16 -27.55 11.33 1.44
N LEU A 17 -27.98 10.22 2.05
CA LEU A 17 -27.31 9.67 3.24
C LEU A 17 -26.16 8.72 2.90
N ARG A 18 -26.07 8.29 1.64
CA ARG A 18 -25.02 7.39 1.20
C ARG A 18 -23.74 8.19 0.91
N PRO A 19 -22.60 7.86 1.53
CA PRO A 19 -21.35 8.55 1.24
C PRO A 19 -20.87 8.25 -0.18
N SER A 20 -20.17 9.21 -0.78
CA SER A 20 -19.53 8.98 -2.07
C SER A 20 -18.36 8.01 -1.92
N LEU A 21 -18.06 7.21 -2.94
CA LEU A 21 -16.87 6.36 -2.95
C LEU A 21 -15.60 7.19 -2.73
N PHE A 22 -15.55 8.40 -3.29
CA PHE A 22 -14.42 9.30 -3.09
C PHE A 22 -14.25 9.73 -1.63
N GLU A 23 -15.36 9.93 -0.90
CA GLU A 23 -15.30 10.22 0.55
C GLU A 23 -14.77 9.00 1.31
N LEU A 24 -15.20 7.80 0.91
CA LEU A 24 -14.77 6.54 1.51
C LEU A 24 -13.28 6.23 1.24
N LEU A 25 -12.77 6.55 0.05
CA LEU A 25 -11.34 6.42 -0.26
C LEU A 25 -10.51 7.49 0.44
N ALA A 26 -10.98 8.73 0.46
CA ALA A 26 -10.27 9.84 1.09
C ALA A 26 -10.05 9.58 2.59
N GLN A 27 -11.05 9.05 3.30
CA GLN A 27 -10.90 8.69 4.71
C GLN A 27 -9.88 7.56 4.95
N GLU A 28 -9.76 6.60 4.03
CA GLU A 28 -8.81 5.51 4.17
C GLU A 28 -7.39 6.01 3.94
N GLN A 29 -7.21 6.86 2.94
CA GLN A 29 -5.94 7.53 2.70
C GLN A 29 -5.50 8.37 3.90
N LEU A 30 -6.41 9.08 4.57
CA LEU A 30 -6.10 9.83 5.79
C LEU A 30 -5.55 8.91 6.90
N ARG A 31 -6.12 7.73 7.08
CA ARG A 31 -5.66 6.76 8.08
C ARG A 31 -4.27 6.23 7.73
N ASP A 32 -4.05 5.91 6.47
CA ASP A 32 -2.78 5.32 6.01
C ASP A 32 -1.62 6.33 6.10
N LEU A 33 -1.91 7.64 6.02
CA LEU A 33 -0.94 8.71 6.25
C LEU A 33 -0.45 8.81 7.70
N LEU A 34 -1.17 8.27 8.68
CA LEU A 34 -0.75 8.32 10.08
C LEU A 34 0.52 7.50 10.33
N HIS A 35 0.70 6.39 9.60
CA HIS A 35 1.84 5.49 9.77
C HIS A 35 3.20 6.18 9.54
N PRO A 36 3.47 6.80 8.37
CA PRO A 36 4.73 7.49 8.15
C PRO A 36 4.91 8.72 9.06
N VAL A 37 3.83 9.42 9.42
CA VAL A 37 3.89 10.58 10.31
C VAL A 37 4.34 10.19 11.71
N VAL A 38 3.74 9.14 12.28
CA VAL A 38 4.13 8.63 13.61
C VAL A 38 5.57 8.16 13.58
N ARG A 39 5.99 7.45 12.53
CA ARG A 39 7.39 7.00 12.37
C ARG A 39 8.37 8.18 12.30
N TYR A 40 8.03 9.24 11.57
CA TYR A 40 8.85 10.44 11.48
C TYR A 40 8.99 11.15 12.82
N VAL A 41 7.88 11.38 13.51
CA VAL A 41 7.88 11.99 14.85
C VAL A 41 8.70 11.16 15.83
N LEU A 42 8.58 9.84 15.78
CA LEU A 42 9.34 8.93 16.64
C LEU A 42 10.84 8.98 16.33
N SER A 43 11.20 9.08 15.04
CA SER A 43 12.60 9.22 14.60
C SER A 43 13.20 10.53 15.10
N TYR A 44 12.46 11.64 14.98
CA TYR A 44 12.87 12.94 15.52
C TYR A 44 13.04 12.90 17.04
N LEU A 45 12.09 12.31 17.78
CA LEU A 45 12.20 12.15 19.24
C LEU A 45 13.38 11.26 19.65
N THR A 46 13.75 10.27 18.84
CA THR A 46 14.92 9.42 19.09
C THR A 46 16.23 10.20 19.00
N GLN A 47 16.32 11.21 18.13
CA GLN A 47 17.49 12.08 18.03
C GLN A 47 17.66 12.96 19.28
N HIS A 48 16.56 13.42 19.87
CA HIS A 48 16.58 14.28 21.06
C HIS A 48 16.69 13.50 22.38
N TYR A 49 16.08 12.32 22.48
CA TYR A 49 16.00 11.53 23.71
C TYR A 49 16.32 10.04 23.44
N PRO A 50 17.58 9.70 23.15
CA PRO A 50 17.96 8.37 22.65
C PRO A 50 17.68 7.23 23.64
N ARG A 51 17.85 7.46 24.95
CA ARG A 51 17.71 6.39 25.96
C ARG A 51 16.29 5.82 26.08
N TYR A 52 15.26 6.65 25.88
CA TYR A 52 13.86 6.23 26.08
C TYR A 52 13.19 5.80 24.76
N PHE A 53 13.47 6.51 23.67
CA PHE A 53 12.76 6.30 22.40
C PHE A 53 13.31 5.16 21.54
N LEU A 54 14.53 4.68 21.80
CA LEU A 54 15.15 3.62 21.01
C LEU A 54 14.40 2.28 21.13
N ARG A 55 13.81 1.97 22.31
CA ARG A 55 12.98 0.76 22.50
C ARG A 55 11.66 0.85 21.73
N LEU A 56 11.06 2.04 21.69
CA LEU A 56 9.83 2.33 20.94
C LEU A 56 10.08 2.29 19.43
N LEU A 57 11.22 2.81 18.97
CA LEU A 57 11.60 2.77 17.55
C LEU A 57 11.83 1.35 17.04
N ASN A 58 12.44 0.49 17.86
CA ASN A 58 12.64 -0.92 17.52
C ASN A 58 11.30 -1.69 17.39
N HIS A 59 10.28 -1.28 18.13
CA HIS A 59 8.92 -1.85 18.09
C HIS A 59 7.91 -0.83 17.52
N HIS A 60 8.29 -0.17 16.43
CA HIS A 60 7.50 0.92 15.85
C HIS A 60 6.12 0.46 15.38
N GLU A 61 6.01 -0.76 14.84
CA GLU A 61 4.74 -1.33 14.38
C GLU A 61 3.80 -1.61 15.55
N GLU A 62 4.31 -2.18 16.66
CA GLU A 62 3.52 -2.42 17.86
C GLU A 62 3.09 -1.11 18.53
N PHE A 63 3.98 -0.12 18.58
CA PHE A 63 3.68 1.20 19.12
C PHE A 63 2.64 1.93 18.27
N PHE A 64 2.78 1.90 16.94
CA PHE A 64 1.82 2.49 16.01
C PHE A 64 0.44 1.84 16.16
N ALA A 65 0.39 0.50 16.17
CA ALA A 65 -0.87 -0.23 16.36
C ALA A 65 -1.52 0.11 17.70
N PHE A 66 -0.74 0.23 18.78
CA PHE A 66 -1.24 0.64 20.09
C PHE A 66 -1.80 2.07 20.09
N LEU A 67 -1.06 3.02 19.50
CA LEU A 67 -1.48 4.41 19.40
C LEU A 67 -2.77 4.54 18.58
N LEU A 68 -2.81 3.89 17.42
CA LEU A 68 -3.99 3.86 16.55
C LEU A 68 -5.18 3.22 17.26
N LEU A 69 -4.98 2.13 18.00
CA LEU A 69 -6.02 1.49 18.81
C LEU A 69 -6.60 2.44 19.86
N LEU A 70 -5.75 3.20 20.56
CA LEU A 70 -6.20 4.13 21.59
C LEU A 70 -7.04 5.25 21.00
N VAL A 71 -6.55 5.85 19.91
CA VAL A 71 -7.21 6.93 19.19
C VAL A 71 -8.54 6.45 18.60
N GLU A 72 -8.55 5.35 17.88
CA GLU A 72 -9.78 4.77 17.31
C GLU A 72 -10.78 4.37 18.38
N ARG A 73 -10.32 3.81 19.50
CA ARG A 73 -11.19 3.47 20.64
C ARG A 73 -11.84 4.71 21.24
N HIS A 74 -11.11 5.82 21.33
CA HIS A 74 -11.65 7.09 21.81
C HIS A 74 -12.75 7.62 20.87
N HIS A 75 -12.46 7.69 19.57
CA HIS A 75 -13.40 8.19 18.56
C HIS A 75 -14.65 7.31 18.44
N LEU A 76 -14.50 5.99 18.41
CA LEU A 76 -15.64 5.06 18.36
C LEU A 76 -16.52 5.11 19.62
N LYS A 77 -15.95 5.43 20.79
CA LYS A 77 -16.71 5.58 22.03
C LYS A 77 -17.51 6.87 22.07
N LYS A 78 -16.94 7.98 21.58
CA LYS A 78 -17.52 9.33 21.67
C LYS A 78 -18.44 9.66 20.48
N HIS A 79 -18.10 9.22 19.27
CA HIS A 79 -18.73 9.65 18.03
C HIS A 79 -19.41 8.53 17.23
N ASN A 80 -19.27 7.24 17.62
CA ASN A 80 -19.70 6.07 16.83
C ASN A 80 -19.20 6.12 15.38
N ALA A 81 -17.99 6.66 15.20
CA ALA A 81 -17.28 6.80 13.95
C ALA A 81 -15.80 6.49 14.23
N SER A 82 -15.11 5.91 13.26
CA SER A 82 -13.64 5.86 13.30
C SER A 82 -13.04 7.27 13.25
N LEU A 83 -11.74 7.40 13.52
CA LEU A 83 -11.08 8.71 13.43
C LEU A 83 -11.32 9.34 12.05
N SER A 84 -11.03 8.60 10.99
CA SER A 84 -11.16 9.12 9.64
C SER A 84 -12.61 9.37 9.26
N GLU A 85 -13.53 8.48 9.65
CA GLU A 85 -14.97 8.71 9.42
C GLU A 85 -15.43 10.00 10.11
N HIS A 86 -14.98 10.26 11.33
CA HIS A 86 -15.33 11.48 12.05
C HIS A 86 -14.87 12.75 11.33
N PHE A 87 -13.64 12.76 10.79
CA PHE A 87 -13.10 13.88 10.01
C PHE A 87 -13.91 14.15 8.73
N TYR A 88 -14.37 13.10 8.05
CA TYR A 88 -15.19 13.20 6.84
C TYR A 88 -16.70 13.29 7.14
N GLN A 89 -17.09 13.54 8.40
CA GLN A 89 -18.49 13.67 8.83
C GLN A 89 -19.35 12.43 8.50
N LEU A 90 -18.73 11.26 8.57
CA LEU A 90 -19.37 9.96 8.41
C LEU A 90 -19.63 9.33 9.79
N ARG A 91 -20.63 8.46 9.87
CA ARG A 91 -20.93 7.69 11.06
C ARG A 91 -21.33 6.26 10.72
N LEU A 92 -21.08 5.35 11.66
CA LEU A 92 -21.47 3.95 11.52
C LEU A 92 -22.84 3.71 12.17
N VAL A 93 -23.75 3.12 11.39
CA VAL A 93 -25.12 2.79 11.80
C VAL A 93 -25.36 1.30 11.64
N PRO A 94 -26.03 0.62 12.60
CA PRO A 94 -26.40 -0.78 12.45
C PRO A 94 -27.35 -0.99 11.27
N SER A 95 -26.95 -1.84 10.32
CA SER A 95 -27.71 -2.22 9.12
C SER A 95 -28.95 -3.07 9.40
N ARG A 96 -29.06 -3.67 10.59
CA ARG A 96 -29.94 -4.81 10.86
C ARG A 96 -31.30 -4.45 11.48
N ARG A 97 -31.72 -3.19 11.42
CA ARG A 97 -33.07 -2.80 11.82
C ARG A 97 -33.95 -2.77 10.58
N LEU A 98 -34.95 -3.66 10.52
CA LEU A 98 -36.05 -3.57 9.56
C LEU A 98 -36.62 -2.16 9.67
N PRO A 99 -36.60 -1.34 8.59
CA PRO A 99 -37.23 -0.04 8.62
C PRO A 99 -38.74 -0.30 8.59
N THR A 100 -39.34 -0.46 9.77
CA THR A 100 -40.78 -0.33 9.89
C THR A 100 -41.05 1.19 9.87
N PRO A 101 -41.63 1.72 8.77
CA PRO A 101 -41.81 3.17 8.61
C PRO A 101 -42.65 3.77 9.75
N ARG A 102 -43.52 2.95 10.36
CA ARG A 102 -44.38 3.35 11.49
C ARG A 102 -43.65 3.45 12.84
N LEU A 103 -42.60 2.67 13.07
CA LEU A 103 -41.81 2.78 14.32
C LEU A 103 -40.69 3.82 14.19
N SER A 104 -40.19 4.01 12.97
CA SER A 104 -39.09 4.95 12.68
C SER A 104 -39.48 6.43 12.88
N ALA A 105 -40.77 6.75 12.81
CA ALA A 105 -41.31 8.09 13.06
C ALA A 105 -41.66 8.34 14.54
N LEU A 106 -41.87 7.29 15.33
CA LEU A 106 -42.17 7.37 16.77
C LEU A 106 -40.92 7.23 17.65
N GLU A 107 -39.85 6.64 17.12
CA GLU A 107 -38.60 6.50 17.86
C GLU A 107 -37.86 7.85 17.85
N PRO A 108 -37.67 8.51 19.02
CA PRO A 108 -36.87 9.73 19.09
C PRO A 108 -35.48 9.46 18.49
N PRO A 109 -34.73 10.48 18.03
CA PRO A 109 -33.36 10.34 17.48
C PRO A 109 -32.33 9.80 18.49
N ALA A 110 -32.79 9.26 19.62
CA ALA A 110 -32.05 8.61 20.67
C ALA A 110 -31.29 7.37 20.14
N ARG A 111 -30.06 7.65 19.70
CA ARG A 111 -28.89 6.77 19.78
C ARG A 111 -29.00 5.49 18.95
N ARG A 112 -28.89 5.65 17.62
CA ARG A 112 -28.40 4.62 16.67
C ARG A 112 -26.94 4.23 16.98
N SER A 113 -26.70 3.71 18.18
CA SER A 113 -25.36 3.42 18.70
C SER A 113 -24.96 1.98 18.43
N ILE A 114 -23.68 1.78 18.14
CA ILE A 114 -23.10 0.48 17.82
C ILE A 114 -22.95 -0.34 19.11
N THR A 115 -23.19 -1.65 19.03
CA THR A 115 -23.03 -2.56 20.18
C THR A 115 -21.55 -2.64 20.59
N ARG A 116 -21.27 -2.83 21.88
CA ARG A 116 -19.88 -3.00 22.38
C ARG A 116 -19.11 -4.08 21.60
N ARG A 117 -19.73 -5.24 21.32
CA ARG A 117 -19.12 -6.32 20.53
C ARG A 117 -18.76 -5.90 19.11
N GLN A 118 -19.67 -5.19 18.43
CA GLN A 118 -19.44 -4.64 17.09
C GLN A 118 -18.31 -3.62 17.09
N ARG A 119 -18.22 -2.76 18.12
CA ARG A 119 -17.14 -1.78 18.29
C ARG A 119 -15.78 -2.45 18.43
N TRP A 120 -15.66 -3.46 19.29
CA TRP A 120 -14.40 -4.19 19.47
C TRP A 120 -14.01 -4.97 18.22
N SER A 121 -14.98 -5.57 17.53
CA SER A 121 -14.72 -6.29 16.28
C SER A 121 -14.27 -5.33 15.17
N LEU A 122 -14.89 -4.15 15.06
CA LEU A 122 -14.46 -3.13 14.12
C LEU A 122 -13.05 -2.63 14.44
N LEU A 123 -12.75 -2.36 15.71
CA LEU A 123 -11.39 -2.02 16.15
C LEU A 123 -10.37 -3.09 15.75
N LEU A 124 -10.72 -4.36 15.94
CA LEU A 124 -9.86 -5.48 15.56
C LEU A 124 -9.60 -5.49 14.05
N PHE A 125 -10.60 -5.25 13.21
CA PHE A 125 -10.36 -5.18 11.76
C PHE A 125 -9.63 -3.91 11.33
N LEU A 126 -9.92 -2.77 11.95
CA LEU A 126 -9.35 -1.49 11.55
C LEU A 126 -7.87 -1.35 11.92
N VAL A 127 -7.46 -1.93 13.05
CA VAL A 127 -6.08 -1.87 13.56
C VAL A 127 -5.37 -3.20 13.41
N GLY A 128 -6.06 -4.31 13.69
CA GLY A 128 -5.46 -5.64 13.64
C GLY A 128 -5.19 -6.12 12.21
N LEU A 129 -6.01 -5.76 11.23
CA LEU A 129 -5.76 -6.12 9.82
C LEU A 129 -4.49 -5.46 9.25
N PRO A 130 -4.30 -4.12 9.33
CA PRO A 130 -3.06 -3.51 8.84
C PRO A 130 -1.84 -3.99 9.63
N TYR A 131 -1.96 -4.19 10.94
CA TYR A 131 -0.87 -4.75 11.76
C TYR A 131 -0.52 -6.20 11.35
N ALA A 132 -1.52 -7.06 11.13
CA ALA A 132 -1.29 -8.43 10.68
C ALA A 132 -0.67 -8.48 9.29
N ARG A 133 -1.09 -7.58 8.38
CA ARG A 133 -0.50 -7.44 7.05
C ARG A 133 0.96 -7.00 7.14
N ALA A 134 1.28 -5.99 7.94
CA ALA A 134 2.65 -5.54 8.17
C ALA A 134 3.53 -6.66 8.75
N ARG A 135 3.04 -7.37 9.78
CA ARG A 135 3.77 -8.51 10.37
C ARG A 135 3.98 -9.67 9.41
N ALA A 136 3.00 -9.97 8.56
CA ALA A 136 3.11 -11.01 7.56
C ALA A 136 4.15 -10.63 6.49
N GLN A 137 4.20 -9.36 6.09
CA GLN A 137 5.22 -8.83 5.18
C GLN A 137 6.62 -8.93 5.80
N ASP A 138 6.81 -8.46 7.03
CA ASP A 138 8.10 -8.56 7.74
C ASP A 138 8.58 -10.02 7.83
N TYR A 139 7.66 -10.93 8.11
CA TYR A 139 7.98 -12.36 8.19
C TYR A 139 8.33 -12.93 6.80
N TYR A 140 7.60 -12.55 5.76
CA TYR A 140 7.91 -12.91 4.38
C TYR A 140 9.30 -12.41 3.95
N GLU A 141 9.65 -11.17 4.28
CA GLU A 141 10.96 -10.57 3.97
C GLU A 141 12.09 -11.25 4.74
N ARG A 142 11.91 -11.61 6.02
CA ARG A 142 12.90 -12.39 6.78
C ARG A 142 13.16 -13.77 6.18
N LEU A 143 12.11 -14.42 5.64
CA LEU A 143 12.22 -15.73 4.97
C LEU A 143 12.71 -15.62 3.53
N GLY A 144 12.47 -14.48 2.87
CA GLY A 144 12.77 -14.24 1.46
C GLY A 144 14.11 -13.56 1.21
N GLY A 145 14.55 -12.71 2.14
CA GLY A 145 15.72 -11.83 2.06
C GLY A 145 17.04 -12.46 2.49
N ARG A 146 17.06 -13.76 2.87
CA ARG A 146 18.29 -14.53 3.03
C ARG A 146 18.73 -15.21 1.72
N ARG A 147 18.51 -14.53 0.59
CA ARG A 147 18.95 -14.99 -0.72
C ARG A 147 19.92 -13.94 -1.29
N ASP A 148 21.20 -14.25 -1.11
CA ASP A 148 22.31 -13.96 -2.02
C ASP A 148 22.67 -12.47 -2.29
N ASP A 149 22.98 -11.67 -1.27
CA ASP A 149 23.66 -10.36 -1.49
C ASP A 149 24.96 -10.19 -0.69
N ASP A 150 25.63 -11.29 -0.34
CA ASP A 150 27.05 -11.22 0.02
C ASP A 150 27.76 -12.50 -0.41
N GLY A 151 28.41 -12.41 -1.57
CA GLY A 151 29.42 -13.38 -1.99
C GLY A 151 30.67 -13.20 -1.14
N ALA A 152 30.66 -13.66 0.12
CA ALA A 152 31.84 -13.92 0.95
C ALA A 152 31.43 -14.35 2.36
N SER A 153 31.15 -15.64 2.55
CA SER A 153 31.57 -16.41 3.73
C SER A 153 31.10 -17.86 3.60
N ASP A 154 32.07 -18.77 3.45
CA ASP A 154 31.92 -20.18 3.75
C ASP A 154 31.49 -20.33 5.22
N GLU A 155 30.23 -20.69 5.48
CA GLU A 155 29.73 -21.31 6.73
C GLU A 155 28.42 -22.08 6.40
N PRO A 156 28.14 -23.19 7.09
CA PRO A 156 27.52 -24.36 6.46
C PRO A 156 26.03 -24.23 6.19
N ALA A 157 25.63 -24.92 5.13
CA ALA A 157 24.28 -25.09 4.65
C ALA A 157 23.29 -25.57 5.74
N GLY A 158 22.10 -24.96 5.72
CA GLY A 158 20.87 -25.68 6.00
C GLY A 158 20.31 -25.55 7.41
N GLU A 159 20.00 -24.33 7.85
CA GLU A 159 18.90 -24.22 8.81
C GLU A 159 17.63 -24.70 8.08
N ALA A 160 17.18 -25.91 8.44
CA ALA A 160 16.14 -26.62 7.72
C ALA A 160 14.84 -25.82 7.76
N VAL A 161 14.61 -25.01 6.72
CA VAL A 161 13.38 -24.24 6.52
C VAL A 161 12.21 -25.19 6.68
N THR A 162 11.45 -25.00 7.75
CA THR A 162 10.36 -25.91 8.12
C THR A 162 9.32 -25.94 7.00
N LYS A 163 8.61 -27.06 6.83
CA LYS A 163 7.60 -27.22 5.77
C LYS A 163 6.56 -26.09 5.80
N THR A 164 6.24 -25.59 6.99
CA THR A 164 5.35 -24.45 7.24
C THR A 164 5.89 -23.13 6.71
N GLN A 165 7.19 -22.84 6.86
CA GLN A 165 7.83 -21.64 6.32
C GLN A 165 7.83 -21.62 4.79
N ARG A 166 8.05 -22.79 4.15
CA ARG A 166 7.96 -22.92 2.68
C ARG A 166 6.54 -22.69 2.19
N ALA A 167 5.55 -23.29 2.88
CA ALA A 167 4.15 -23.10 2.57
C ALA A 167 3.73 -21.63 2.72
N PHE A 168 4.18 -20.94 3.78
CA PHE A 168 3.93 -19.52 3.97
C PHE A 168 4.50 -18.67 2.84
N LYS A 169 5.76 -18.92 2.43
CA LYS A 169 6.41 -18.21 1.33
C LYS A 169 5.62 -18.35 0.02
N LEU A 170 5.06 -19.53 -0.24
CA LEU A 170 4.24 -19.76 -1.43
C LEU A 170 2.86 -19.12 -1.30
N LEU A 171 2.22 -19.21 -0.13
CA LEU A 171 0.83 -18.80 0.08
C LEU A 171 0.66 -17.28 0.26
N TYR A 172 1.64 -16.61 0.86
CA TYR A 172 1.58 -15.17 1.17
C TYR A 172 1.22 -14.28 -0.03
N PRO A 173 1.89 -14.36 -1.20
CA PRO A 173 1.56 -13.49 -2.34
C PRO A 173 0.13 -13.73 -2.85
N TYR A 174 -0.34 -14.97 -2.87
CA TYR A 174 -1.72 -15.28 -3.25
C TYR A 174 -2.74 -14.80 -2.20
N GLY A 175 -2.40 -14.89 -0.92
CA GLY A 175 -3.22 -14.37 0.17
C GLY A 175 -3.37 -12.85 0.09
N ASN A 176 -2.25 -12.13 -0.12
CA ASN A 176 -2.28 -10.69 -0.29
C ASN A 176 -3.07 -10.29 -1.55
N LEU A 177 -2.84 -10.98 -2.68
CA LEU A 177 -3.60 -10.77 -3.92
C LEU A 177 -5.10 -10.99 -3.71
N ALA A 178 -5.48 -12.06 -3.02
CA ALA A 178 -6.88 -12.36 -2.72
C ALA A 178 -7.51 -11.27 -1.85
N LEU A 179 -6.80 -10.76 -0.84
CA LEU A 179 -7.28 -9.63 -0.03
C LEU A 179 -7.50 -8.38 -0.88
N ASP A 180 -6.51 -7.99 -1.69
CA ASP A 180 -6.62 -6.80 -2.53
C ASP A 180 -7.73 -6.96 -3.60
N LEU A 181 -7.90 -8.15 -4.18
CA LEU A 181 -9.01 -8.47 -5.08
C LEU A 181 -10.37 -8.41 -4.38
N THR A 182 -10.46 -8.85 -3.12
CA THR A 182 -11.72 -8.72 -2.37
C THR A 182 -12.06 -7.25 -2.12
N PHE A 183 -11.09 -6.40 -1.82
CA PHE A 183 -11.31 -4.96 -1.66
C PHE A 183 -11.79 -4.31 -2.95
N LEU A 184 -11.09 -4.57 -4.06
CA LEU A 184 -11.49 -4.09 -5.39
C LEU A 184 -12.91 -4.54 -5.75
N SER A 185 -13.24 -5.81 -5.50
CA SER A 185 -14.57 -6.35 -5.78
C SER A 185 -15.66 -5.63 -4.98
N TYR A 186 -15.39 -5.28 -3.73
CA TYR A 186 -16.32 -4.51 -2.90
C TYR A 186 -16.45 -3.06 -3.38
N ASP A 187 -15.36 -2.43 -3.80
CA ASP A 187 -15.37 -1.07 -4.34
C ASP A 187 -16.22 -1.00 -5.62
N VAL A 188 -16.04 -1.97 -6.53
CA VAL A 188 -16.85 -2.12 -7.75
C VAL A 188 -18.32 -2.41 -7.41
N ALA A 189 -18.59 -3.35 -6.50
CA ALA A 189 -19.95 -3.67 -6.08
C ALA A 189 -20.66 -2.48 -5.40
N TYR A 190 -19.89 -1.63 -4.70
CA TYR A 190 -20.37 -0.38 -4.15
C TYR A 190 -20.72 0.60 -5.26
N MET A 191 -19.87 0.79 -6.27
CA MET A 191 -20.17 1.67 -7.41
C MET A 191 -21.48 1.30 -8.13
N PHE A 192 -21.73 0.00 -8.34
CA PHE A 192 -22.95 -0.49 -8.99
C PHE A 192 -24.19 -0.53 -8.09
N GLU A 193 -24.12 0.06 -6.89
CA GLU A 193 -25.20 0.08 -5.90
C GLU A 193 -25.72 -1.30 -5.44
N LYS A 194 -25.01 -2.38 -5.79
CA LYS A 194 -25.38 -3.74 -5.42
C LYS A 194 -25.18 -4.02 -3.93
N THR A 195 -24.30 -3.27 -3.26
CA THR A 195 -23.97 -3.47 -1.85
C THR A 195 -23.86 -2.14 -1.11
N SER A 196 -24.51 -2.04 0.06
CA SER A 196 -24.48 -0.85 0.93
C SER A 196 -23.25 -0.78 1.85
N ALA A 197 -22.42 -1.83 1.86
CA ALA A 197 -21.24 -1.97 2.71
C ALA A 197 -19.95 -1.79 1.89
N TYR A 198 -19.11 -0.83 2.28
CA TYR A 198 -17.85 -0.52 1.60
C TYR A 198 -16.77 -1.59 1.76
N ARG A 199 -16.71 -2.26 2.92
CA ARG A 199 -15.69 -3.30 3.20
C ARG A 199 -16.36 -4.58 3.69
N PRO A 200 -15.71 -5.74 3.52
CA PRO A 200 -16.29 -7.04 3.90
C PRO A 200 -16.67 -7.11 5.39
N TRP A 201 -15.84 -6.54 6.28
CA TRP A 201 -16.13 -6.53 7.72
C TRP A 201 -17.37 -5.70 8.08
N HIS A 202 -17.67 -4.61 7.36
CA HIS A 202 -18.90 -3.85 7.60
C HIS A 202 -20.14 -4.71 7.33
N ARG A 203 -20.11 -5.53 6.27
CA ARG A 203 -21.19 -6.48 5.96
C ARG A 203 -21.31 -7.55 7.04
N TRP A 204 -20.19 -8.13 7.48
CA TRP A 204 -20.19 -9.18 8.52
C TRP A 204 -20.67 -8.66 9.87
N LEU A 205 -20.30 -7.43 10.24
CA LEU A 205 -20.72 -6.78 11.48
C LEU A 205 -22.13 -6.20 11.41
N GLY A 206 -22.74 -6.19 10.21
CA GLY A 206 -24.03 -5.58 9.96
C GLY A 206 -24.01 -4.08 10.25
N LEU A 207 -22.95 -3.39 9.81
CA LEU A 207 -22.76 -1.95 9.92
C LEU A 207 -22.83 -1.31 8.53
N ARG A 208 -23.40 -0.11 8.46
CA ARG A 208 -23.42 0.75 7.28
C ARG A 208 -22.79 2.09 7.64
N VAL A 209 -22.07 2.66 6.69
CA VAL A 209 -21.54 4.02 6.82
C VAL A 209 -22.59 4.96 6.23
N GLU A 210 -23.06 5.91 7.03
CA GLU A 210 -23.99 6.96 6.62
C GLU A 210 -23.31 8.32 6.79
N ARG A 211 -23.61 9.25 5.89
CA ARG A 211 -23.28 10.66 6.10
C ARG A 211 -24.05 11.18 7.32
N ARG A 212 -23.37 11.98 8.15
CA ARG A 212 -24.01 12.63 9.29
C ARG A 212 -24.99 13.69 8.77
N GLY A 213 -26.28 13.51 9.07
CA GLY A 213 -27.31 14.50 8.73
C GLY A 213 -27.15 15.78 9.56
N SER A 214 -27.74 16.88 9.07
CA SER A 214 -27.83 18.19 9.75
C SER A 214 -28.45 18.15 11.15
N ASP A 215 -29.14 17.07 11.47
CA ASP A 215 -29.91 16.89 12.71
C ASP A 215 -29.04 16.45 13.90
N ASP A 216 -27.71 16.39 13.73
CA ASP A 216 -26.79 16.03 14.80
C ASP A 216 -26.36 17.29 15.59
N PRO A 217 -26.69 17.39 16.88
CA PRO A 217 -26.47 18.62 17.68
C PRO A 217 -25.01 19.04 17.79
N LEU A 218 -24.06 18.13 17.52
CA LEU A 218 -22.63 18.43 17.48
C LEU A 218 -22.19 19.21 16.24
N ILE A 219 -22.88 19.05 15.10
CA ILE A 219 -22.66 19.89 13.90
C ILE A 219 -23.21 21.27 14.17
N GLY A 220 -24.39 21.37 14.78
CA GLY A 220 -24.97 22.63 15.23
C GLY A 220 -24.01 23.39 16.13
N LEU A 221 -23.38 22.72 17.10
CA LEU A 221 -22.37 23.34 17.97
C LEU A 221 -21.08 23.71 17.22
N TYR A 222 -20.61 22.90 16.27
CA TYR A 222 -19.41 23.22 15.48
C TYR A 222 -19.65 24.43 14.56
N ILE A 223 -20.81 24.50 13.92
CA ILE A 223 -21.26 25.63 13.11
C ILE A 223 -21.47 26.84 14.02
N LEU A 224 -22.13 26.69 15.16
CA LEU A 224 -22.38 27.77 16.11
C LEU A 224 -21.06 28.31 16.67
N VAL A 225 -20.11 27.46 17.06
CA VAL A 225 -18.75 27.86 17.47
C VAL A 225 -17.99 28.54 16.33
N SER A 226 -18.13 28.06 15.10
CA SER A 226 -17.53 28.71 13.91
C SER A 226 -18.18 30.06 13.59
N LEU A 227 -19.46 30.24 13.92
CA LEU A 227 -20.22 31.47 13.71
C LEU A 227 -20.09 32.45 14.88
N THR A 228 -19.86 31.98 16.11
CA THR A 228 -19.61 32.78 17.32
C THR A 228 -18.12 33.03 17.56
N SER A 229 -17.24 32.45 16.73
CA SER A 229 -15.85 32.90 16.61
C SER A 229 -15.84 34.24 15.90
N GLN A 230 -16.07 35.28 16.70
CA GLN A 230 -16.00 36.68 16.32
C GLN A 230 -14.55 36.99 15.88
N PRO A 231 -14.32 37.48 14.64
CA PRO A 231 -12.99 37.75 14.14
C PRO A 231 -12.56 39.13 14.60
N ASP A 232 -12.11 39.24 15.84
CA ASP A 232 -11.44 40.46 16.30
C ASP A 232 -9.91 40.29 16.18
N ALA A 233 -9.34 41.22 15.40
CA ALA A 233 -7.93 41.54 15.16
C ALA A 233 -7.13 40.65 14.19
N ASP A 234 -6.65 41.34 13.14
CA ASP A 234 -5.64 41.03 12.15
C ASP A 234 -5.95 39.99 11.06
N THR A 235 -6.45 40.56 9.96
CA THR A 235 -6.52 39.98 8.61
C THR A 235 -5.14 39.57 8.10
N SER A 236 -4.68 38.41 8.56
CA SER A 236 -3.54 37.71 8.00
C SER A 236 -3.99 37.03 6.69
N VAL A 237 -3.50 37.54 5.56
CA VAL A 237 -3.29 36.99 4.19
C VAL A 237 -3.98 35.68 3.73
N TRP A 238 -4.31 34.76 4.61
CA TRP A 238 -4.93 33.45 4.40
C TRP A 238 -6.38 33.51 3.91
N SER A 239 -7.13 34.57 4.19
CA SER A 239 -8.51 34.74 3.71
C SER A 239 -8.61 35.18 2.24
N LYS A 240 -7.49 35.62 1.65
CA LYS A 240 -7.39 35.99 0.22
C LYS A 240 -6.79 34.89 -0.65
N LEU A 241 -6.39 33.76 -0.06
CA LEU A 241 -5.88 32.65 -0.84
C LEU A 241 -7.08 32.01 -1.56
N PRO A 242 -7.05 31.82 -2.90
CA PRO A 242 -8.02 31.00 -3.60
C PRO A 242 -8.07 29.61 -2.96
N PRO A 243 -9.08 28.75 -3.21
CA PRO A 243 -9.12 27.40 -2.67
C PRO A 243 -7.88 26.63 -3.15
N LEU A 244 -6.78 26.74 -2.41
CA LEU A 244 -5.47 26.16 -2.72
C LEU A 244 -5.46 24.68 -2.40
N LEU A 245 -6.57 24.12 -1.92
CA LEU A 245 -6.68 22.72 -1.56
C LEU A 245 -6.32 21.80 -2.75
N PRO A 246 -6.84 22.01 -3.98
CA PRO A 246 -6.41 21.21 -5.14
C PRO A 246 -4.93 21.38 -5.51
N PRO A 247 -4.35 22.58 -5.68
CA PRO A 247 -2.93 22.71 -6.02
C PRO A 247 -1.99 22.32 -4.88
N LEU A 248 -2.39 22.48 -3.61
CA LEU A 248 -1.63 22.05 -2.43
C LEU A 248 -1.68 20.54 -2.27
N LEU A 249 -2.82 19.89 -2.55
CA LEU A 249 -2.88 18.43 -2.69
C LEU A 249 -2.03 17.93 -3.84
N LEU A 250 -2.02 18.65 -4.97
CA LEU A 250 -1.16 18.32 -6.12
C LEU A 250 0.32 18.46 -5.75
N LEU A 251 0.69 19.53 -5.03
CA LEU A 251 2.06 19.75 -4.56
C LEU A 251 2.47 18.70 -3.50
N LEU A 252 1.58 18.32 -2.59
CA LEU A 252 1.82 17.24 -1.64
C LEU A 252 1.95 15.89 -2.35
N LYS A 253 1.11 15.62 -3.36
CA LYS A 253 1.21 14.41 -4.18
C LYS A 253 2.48 14.38 -5.01
N LEU A 254 2.90 15.52 -5.56
CA LEU A 254 4.15 15.67 -6.28
C LEU A 254 5.34 15.47 -5.36
N SER A 255 5.30 16.00 -4.13
CA SER A 255 6.33 15.75 -3.11
C SER A 255 6.36 14.27 -2.70
N GLN A 256 5.19 13.66 -2.50
CA GLN A 256 5.08 12.23 -2.23
C GLN A 256 5.68 11.38 -3.38
N TRP A 257 5.50 11.80 -4.63
CA TRP A 257 6.16 11.17 -5.79
C TRP A 257 7.67 11.45 -5.82
N TRP A 258 8.09 12.70 -5.59
CA TRP A 258 9.48 13.14 -5.64
C TRP A 258 10.36 12.41 -4.62
N TYR A 259 9.82 12.17 -3.42
CA TYR A 259 10.45 11.40 -2.35
C TYR A 259 9.99 9.93 -2.30
N SER A 260 9.24 9.45 -3.29
CA SER A 260 8.85 8.04 -3.37
C SER A 260 10.09 7.20 -3.66
N PRO A 261 10.26 6.03 -3.01
CA PRO A 261 11.37 5.11 -3.28
C PRO A 261 11.36 4.54 -4.71
N ALA A 262 10.27 4.72 -5.47
CA ALA A 262 10.17 4.38 -6.89
C ALA A 262 10.51 5.55 -7.85
N SER A 263 10.92 6.70 -7.30
CA SER A 263 11.32 7.87 -8.10
C SER A 263 12.61 7.59 -8.87
N PRO A 264 12.79 8.10 -10.10
CA PRO A 264 14.02 7.89 -10.89
C PRO A 264 15.31 8.28 -10.14
N ARG A 265 15.21 9.15 -9.12
CA ARG A 265 16.32 9.62 -8.27
C ARG A 265 16.82 8.55 -7.28
N THR A 266 15.93 7.69 -6.77
CA THR A 266 16.30 6.60 -5.85
C THR A 266 16.85 5.39 -6.61
N LEU A 267 16.43 5.21 -7.87
CA LEU A 267 17.08 4.27 -8.78
C LEU A 267 18.55 4.62 -9.02
N THR A 268 18.93 5.90 -8.93
CA THR A 268 20.32 6.37 -9.16
C THR A 268 21.25 6.03 -7.99
N SER A 269 20.74 5.95 -6.76
CA SER A 269 21.53 5.59 -5.59
C SER A 269 21.69 4.07 -5.43
N THR A 270 20.70 3.28 -5.84
CA THR A 270 20.77 1.80 -5.82
C THR A 270 21.55 1.20 -7.00
N THR A 271 21.73 1.93 -8.10
CA THR A 271 22.57 1.53 -9.26
C THR A 271 24.01 2.03 -9.18
N SER A 272 24.49 2.40 -7.98
CA SER A 272 25.90 2.74 -7.76
C SER A 272 26.84 1.54 -7.87
N SER A 273 26.32 0.30 -7.93
CA SER A 273 27.09 -0.91 -8.25
C SER A 273 26.96 -1.39 -9.70
N THR A 274 26.07 -0.84 -10.52
CA THR A 274 26.02 -1.09 -11.97
C THR A 274 25.38 0.11 -12.65
N SER A 275 26.23 0.98 -13.19
CA SER A 275 25.82 2.24 -13.80
C SER A 275 24.74 2.04 -14.87
N SER A 276 23.65 2.79 -14.79
CA SER A 276 22.61 2.82 -15.83
C SER A 276 23.15 3.22 -17.21
N SER A 277 24.32 3.88 -17.25
CA SER A 277 25.06 4.13 -18.49
C SER A 277 25.60 2.85 -19.14
N ALA A 278 25.94 1.81 -18.37
CA ALA A 278 26.35 0.51 -18.90
C ALA A 278 25.17 -0.27 -19.50
N ILE A 279 23.98 -0.16 -18.90
CA ILE A 279 22.74 -0.78 -19.42
C ILE A 279 22.30 -0.07 -20.73
N HIS A 280 22.37 1.26 -20.78
CA HIS A 280 22.06 2.02 -22.00
C HIS A 280 23.17 1.93 -23.07
N ALA A 281 24.44 1.75 -22.69
CA ALA A 281 25.55 1.54 -23.63
C ALA A 281 25.58 0.13 -24.24
N GLN A 282 24.95 -0.86 -23.59
CA GLN A 282 24.72 -2.18 -24.17
C GLN A 282 23.65 -2.18 -25.28
N ILE A 283 22.89 -1.09 -25.42
CA ILE A 283 21.99 -0.89 -26.54
C ILE A 283 22.82 -0.29 -27.68
N LEU A 284 23.39 -1.18 -28.51
CA LEU A 284 24.05 -0.77 -29.74
C LEU A 284 23.09 0.11 -30.57
N PRO A 285 23.52 1.27 -31.08
CA PRO A 285 22.68 2.05 -31.98
C PRO A 285 22.23 1.15 -33.15
N PRO A 286 20.98 1.30 -33.63
CA PRO A 286 20.51 0.50 -34.76
C PRO A 286 21.48 0.68 -35.92
N ARG A 287 22.10 -0.43 -36.35
CA ARG A 287 23.02 -0.45 -37.48
C ARG A 287 22.29 0.17 -38.69
N PRO A 288 22.84 1.20 -39.36
CA PRO A 288 22.18 1.77 -40.52
C PRO A 288 22.05 0.65 -41.56
N LEU A 289 20.80 0.26 -41.85
CA LEU A 289 20.51 -0.64 -42.94
C LEU A 289 20.81 0.13 -44.23
N PRO A 290 21.62 -0.42 -45.16
CA PRO A 290 21.79 0.20 -46.46
C PRO A 290 20.42 0.29 -47.13
N ILE A 291 19.99 1.52 -47.41
CA ILE A 291 18.77 1.78 -48.16
C ILE A 291 19.00 1.18 -49.54
N LEU A 292 18.30 0.09 -49.86
CA LEU A 292 18.36 -0.52 -51.18
C LEU A 292 17.90 0.53 -52.21
N PRO A 293 18.61 0.70 -53.34
CA PRO A 293 18.14 1.58 -54.40
C PRO A 293 16.77 1.10 -54.90
N SER A 294 15.87 2.06 -55.06
CA SER A 294 14.55 1.90 -55.65
C SER A 294 14.66 1.39 -57.09
N SER A 295 14.80 0.09 -57.27
CA SER A 295 14.70 -0.57 -58.57
C SER A 295 14.27 -2.00 -58.32
N GLY A 296 12.99 -2.27 -58.62
CA GLY A 296 12.34 -3.52 -58.27
C GLY A 296 12.92 -4.71 -59.01
N VAL A 297 13.17 -5.79 -58.26
CA VAL A 297 12.87 -7.20 -58.58
C VAL A 297 12.92 -7.95 -57.23
N LEU A 298 11.82 -8.59 -56.84
CA LEU A 298 11.79 -9.52 -55.70
C LEU A 298 12.47 -10.85 -56.11
N PRO A 299 13.44 -11.39 -55.36
CA PRO A 299 13.77 -12.80 -55.45
C PRO A 299 12.83 -13.61 -54.50
N PRO A 300 12.21 -14.72 -54.96
CA PRO A 300 11.28 -15.49 -54.17
C PRO A 300 12.02 -16.56 -53.35
N THR A 301 12.60 -16.22 -52.20
CA THR A 301 12.99 -17.22 -51.18
C THR A 301 13.24 -16.56 -49.83
N PRO A 302 12.76 -17.13 -48.70
CA PRO A 302 13.07 -16.62 -47.36
C PRO A 302 14.57 -16.81 -47.02
N PRO A 303 15.18 -15.92 -46.23
CA PRO A 303 16.59 -16.03 -45.87
C PRO A 303 16.85 -17.27 -45.01
N ALA A 304 17.86 -18.06 -45.41
CA ALA A 304 18.32 -19.24 -44.70
C ALA A 304 18.85 -18.88 -43.29
N THR A 305 18.54 -19.77 -42.34
CA THR A 305 19.05 -19.79 -40.97
C THR A 305 20.58 -19.61 -40.92
N PRO A 306 21.16 -18.76 -40.06
CA PRO A 306 22.61 -18.65 -39.94
C PRO A 306 23.22 -19.96 -39.39
N PRO A 307 24.44 -20.34 -39.83
CA PRO A 307 25.07 -21.60 -39.45
C PRO A 307 25.47 -21.62 -37.98
N ARG A 308 25.21 -22.78 -37.35
CA ARG A 308 25.56 -23.13 -35.97
C ARG A 308 27.08 -23.10 -35.81
N THR A 309 27.62 -22.18 -35.01
CA THR A 309 29.02 -22.18 -34.58
C THR A 309 29.32 -23.48 -33.80
N PRO A 310 30.41 -24.21 -34.12
CA PRO A 310 30.78 -25.42 -33.41
C PRO A 310 31.36 -25.12 -32.00
N PRO A 311 31.29 -26.07 -31.06
CA PRO A 311 31.85 -25.91 -29.72
C PRO A 311 33.38 -25.90 -29.77
N LEU A 312 34.01 -25.00 -29.01
CA LEU A 312 35.45 -25.02 -28.75
C LEU A 312 35.86 -26.37 -28.18
N GLY A 313 36.59 -27.15 -28.97
CA GLY A 313 37.31 -28.34 -28.55
C GLY A 313 38.75 -28.28 -29.07
N GLY A 314 39.70 -28.57 -28.18
CA GLY A 314 41.03 -29.05 -28.55
C GLY A 314 42.13 -28.00 -28.71
N ARG A 315 42.94 -27.81 -27.66
CA ARG A 315 44.38 -27.59 -27.83
C ARG A 315 45.10 -28.72 -27.11
N GLU A 316 45.30 -29.81 -27.86
CA GLU A 316 46.28 -30.84 -27.53
C GLU A 316 47.71 -30.33 -27.76
N ALA A 317 48.59 -30.99 -27.02
CA ALA A 317 50.04 -30.89 -26.99
C ALA A 317 50.72 -30.91 -28.37
N ALA A 318 51.84 -30.20 -28.45
CA ALA A 318 52.96 -30.60 -29.29
C ALA A 318 54.23 -30.57 -28.43
N THR A 319 54.76 -31.77 -28.20
CA THR A 319 56.04 -32.10 -27.57
C THR A 319 57.18 -32.07 -28.60
N ALA A 320 58.37 -31.61 -28.20
CA ALA A 320 59.68 -32.02 -28.72
C ALA A 320 60.76 -31.49 -27.74
N ASN A 321 61.26 -32.29 -26.79
CA ASN A 321 62.47 -33.13 -26.86
C ASN A 321 63.79 -32.37 -27.10
N THR A 322 64.63 -32.28 -26.05
CA THR A 322 66.10 -32.54 -26.00
C THR A 322 66.58 -32.22 -24.56
N SER A 323 66.85 -33.20 -23.69
CA SER A 323 68.10 -33.97 -23.54
C SER A 323 69.24 -33.24 -22.80
N SER A 324 69.52 -33.72 -21.58
CA SER A 324 70.85 -34.06 -20.99
C SER A 324 71.93 -33.01 -20.73
N ALA A 325 72.45 -33.06 -19.48
CA ALA A 325 73.78 -32.74 -18.92
C ALA A 325 73.68 -31.72 -17.76
N GLN A 326 73.85 -32.02 -16.47
CA GLN A 326 74.90 -32.74 -15.72
C GLN A 326 76.32 -32.22 -15.98
N GLY A 327 76.90 -31.55 -14.97
CA GLY A 327 78.31 -31.14 -14.92
C GLY A 327 78.50 -29.81 -14.20
N GLN A 328 78.62 -29.82 -12.87
CA GLN A 328 79.89 -29.59 -12.17
C GLN A 328 80.46 -28.15 -12.27
N GLY A 329 80.51 -27.50 -11.11
CA GLY A 329 81.82 -27.08 -10.60
C GLY A 329 82.17 -25.58 -10.66
N ARG A 330 82.26 -25.02 -9.45
CA ARG A 330 83.52 -24.48 -8.87
C ARG A 330 83.83 -22.99 -9.05
N ALA A 331 84.31 -22.44 -7.92
CA ALA A 331 85.16 -21.25 -7.71
C ALA A 331 84.44 -19.88 -7.75
N LEU A 332 84.36 -19.17 -6.60
CA LEU A 332 85.34 -18.14 -6.12
C LEU A 332 85.37 -16.95 -7.11
N SER A 333 85.03 -15.71 -6.74
CA SER A 333 85.37 -14.98 -5.52
C SER A 333 84.37 -13.88 -5.19
#